data_AF-A0A2S3QEW6-F1
#
_entry.id   AF-A0A2S3QEW6-F1
#
_cell.length_a   1.000
_cell.length_b   1.000
_cell.length_c   1.000
_cell.angle_alpha   90.00
_cell.angle_beta   90.00
_cell.angle_gamma   90.00
#
_symmetry.space_group_name_H-M   'P 1'
#
loop_
_entity.id
_entity.type
_entity.pdbx_description
1 polymer ?
#
loop_
_entity_poly.entity_id
_entity_poly.type
_entity_poly.pdbx_seq_one_letter_code
_entity_poly.pdbx_strand_id
1 'polypeptide(L)'
;MAIRVNVSADTQWLRVAVQDPNSGQERWVQIDRAALNLIMQEDPRPPEIILDVVAERAMKRMPVANSEDGARVITPHNLELVWPK
;
A
#
# COMPACT_ATOMS: atom_id res chain seq x y z
N MET A 1 7.79 -14.39 -0.07
CA MET A 1 7.63 -13.64 1.20
C MET A 1 6.14 -13.64 1.50
N ALA A 2 5.70 -14.01 2.70
CA ALA A 2 4.27 -14.13 3.01
C ALA A 2 3.79 -12.87 3.77
N ILE A 3 2.82 -12.15 3.21
CA ILE A 3 2.21 -10.97 3.83
C ILE A 3 1.40 -11.44 5.05
N ARG A 4 1.72 -10.95 6.25
CA ARG A 4 0.93 -11.19 7.47
C ARG A 4 -0.07 -10.04 7.64
N VAL A 5 -1.35 -10.30 7.34
CA VAL A 5 -2.43 -9.34 7.55
C VAL A 5 -2.85 -9.40 9.02
N ASN A 6 -2.51 -8.38 9.80
CA ASN A 6 -2.93 -8.27 11.20
C ASN A 6 -4.28 -7.53 11.25
N VAL A 7 -5.34 -8.20 11.71
CA VAL A 7 -6.71 -7.67 11.73
C VAL A 7 -6.84 -6.69 12.91
N SER A 8 -6.56 -5.41 12.65
CA SER A 8 -6.83 -4.31 13.59
C SER A 8 -8.30 -3.87 13.52
N ALA A 9 -8.83 -3.33 14.63
CA ALA A 9 -10.22 -2.95 14.84
C ALA A 9 -10.75 -1.82 13.91
N ASP A 10 -9.86 -1.13 13.18
CA ASP A 10 -10.22 -0.28 12.04
C ASP A 10 -10.03 -1.07 10.74
N THR A 11 -11.10 -1.74 10.29
CA THR A 11 -11.08 -2.57 9.09
C THR A 11 -10.81 -1.80 7.80
N GLN A 12 -10.79 -0.46 7.83
CA GLN A 12 -10.62 0.39 6.64
C GLN A 12 -9.22 0.29 6.02
N TRP A 13 -8.18 0.07 6.82
CA TRP A 13 -6.79 0.16 6.38
C TRP A 13 -6.10 -1.20 6.34
N LEU A 14 -5.47 -1.50 5.21
CA LEU A 14 -4.57 -2.64 5.05
C LEU A 14 -3.13 -2.16 5.23
N ARG A 15 -2.44 -2.67 6.25
CA ARG A 15 -1.01 -2.37 6.50
C ARG A 15 -0.12 -3.41 5.82
N VAL A 16 0.82 -2.95 5.00
CA VAL A 16 1.86 -3.73 4.34
C VAL A 16 3.22 -3.24 4.80
N ALA A 17 4.04 -4.16 5.31
CA ALA A 17 5.44 -3.91 5.57
C ALA A 17 6.24 -4.04 4.27
N VAL A 18 7.06 -3.04 3.97
CA VAL A 18 7.97 -3.04 2.82
C VAL A 18 9.38 -2.81 3.31
N GLN A 19 10.29 -3.70 2.95
CA GLN A 19 11.70 -3.53 3.23
C GLN A 19 12.29 -2.54 2.22
N ASP A 20 12.84 -1.43 2.69
CA ASP A 20 13.55 -0.49 1.83
C ASP A 20 14.92 -1.10 1.44
N PRO A 21 15.15 -1.40 0.15
CA PRO A 21 16.40 -2.03 -0.29
C PRO A 21 17.63 -1.14 -0.07
N ASN A 22 17.46 0.19 0.02
CA ASN A 22 18.58 1.12 0.17
C ASN A 22 18.99 1.32 1.64
N SER A 23 18.02 1.30 2.56
CA SER A 23 18.27 1.55 3.99
C SER A 23 18.21 0.29 4.85
N GLY A 24 17.70 -0.82 4.32
CA GLY A 24 17.42 -2.06 5.07
C GLY A 24 16.31 -1.91 6.11
N GLN A 25 15.71 -0.72 6.25
CA GLN A 25 14.67 -0.43 7.22
C GLN A 25 13.31 -0.89 6.71
N GLU A 26 12.50 -1.42 7.62
CA GLU A 26 11.10 -1.71 7.36
C GLU A 26 10.31 -0.41 7.37
N ARG A 27 9.54 -0.17 6.30
CA ARG A 27 8.61 0.95 6.19
C ARG A 27 7.20 0.43 6.00
N TRP A 28 6.24 1.24 6.44
CA TRP A 28 4.84 0.87 6.38
C TRP A 28 4.12 1.58 5.25
N VAL A 29 3.34 0.80 4.50
CA VAL A 29 2.36 1.30 3.54
C VAL A 29 0.98 0.92 4.07
N GLN A 30 0.07 1.88 4.09
CA GLN A 30 -1.33 1.71 4.45
C GLN A 30 -2.16 1.92 3.20
N ILE A 31 -3.05 1.00 2.87
CA ILE A 31 -3.91 1.08 1.70
C ILE A 31 -5.36 1.07 2.18
N ASP A 32 -6.13 2.07 1.77
CA ASP A 32 -7.58 2.10 1.99
C ASP A 32 -8.23 0.95 1.20
N ARG A 33 -9.10 0.18 1.85
CA ARG A 33 -9.89 -0.85 1.15
C ARG A 33 -10.69 -0.30 -0.03
N ALA A 34 -11.17 0.93 0.04
CA ALA A 34 -11.85 1.56 -1.09
C ALA A 34 -10.91 1.72 -2.30
N ALA A 35 -9.65 2.11 -2.07
CA ALA A 35 -8.64 2.20 -3.13
C ALA A 35 -8.29 0.83 -3.70
N LEU A 36 -8.13 -0.18 -2.83
CA LEU A 36 -7.88 -1.56 -3.27
C LEU A 36 -9.04 -2.10 -4.13
N ASN A 37 -10.29 -1.86 -3.70
CA ASN A 37 -11.47 -2.31 -4.43
C ASN A 37 -11.57 -1.66 -5.82
N LEU A 38 -11.16 -0.39 -5.98
CA LEU A 38 -11.10 0.26 -7.28
C LEU A 38 -10.12 -0.44 -8.22
N ILE A 39 -8.91 -0.79 -7.72
CA ILE A 39 -7.94 -1.53 -8.53
C ILE A 39 -8.49 -2.91 -8.93
N MET A 40 -9.08 -3.65 -7.97
CA MET A 40 -9.59 -4.99 -8.22
C MET A 40 -10.78 -5.06 -9.18
N GLN A 41 -11.49 -3.94 -9.40
CA GLN A 41 -12.53 -3.86 -10.43
C GLN A 41 -11.96 -3.81 -11.84
N GLU A 42 -10.76 -3.27 -12.00
CA GLU A 42 -10.10 -3.05 -13.29
C GLU A 42 -9.05 -4.14 -13.59
N ASP A 43 -8.43 -4.71 -12.55
CA ASP A 43 -7.33 -5.66 -12.67
C ASP A 43 -7.71 -7.05 -12.10
N PRO A 44 -7.62 -8.13 -12.91
CA PRO A 44 -8.02 -9.48 -12.49
C PRO A 44 -6.98 -10.19 -11.61
N ARG A 45 -5.83 -9.57 -11.31
CA ARG A 45 -4.78 -10.21 -10.50
C ARG A 45 -5.24 -10.41 -9.05
N PRO A 46 -4.68 -11.43 -8.35
CA PRO A 46 -4.93 -11.64 -6.93
C PRO A 46 -4.61 -10.39 -6.09
N PRO A 47 -5.39 -10.13 -5.01
CA PRO A 47 -5.16 -8.99 -4.12
C PRO A 47 -3.74 -8.91 -3.57
N GLU A 48 -3.10 -10.05 -3.30
CA GLU A 48 -1.73 -10.11 -2.79
C GLU A 48 -0.73 -9.48 -3.77
N ILE A 49 -0.89 -9.76 -5.07
CA ILE A 49 -0.04 -9.19 -6.12
C ILE A 49 -0.31 -7.69 -6.25
N ILE A 50 -1.57 -7.26 -6.17
CA ILE A 50 -1.94 -5.85 -6.22
C ILE A 50 -1.30 -5.08 -5.05
N LEU A 51 -1.40 -5.64 -3.84
CA LEU A 51 -0.82 -5.04 -2.63
C LEU A 51 0.70 -4.88 -2.74
N ASP A 52 1.41 -5.91 -3.21
CA ASP A 52 2.86 -5.83 -3.42
C ASP A 52 3.23 -4.73 -4.42
N VAL A 53 2.56 -4.67 -5.58
CA VAL A 53 2.84 -3.66 -6.61
C VAL A 53 2.54 -2.25 -6.11
N VAL A 54 1.41 -2.05 -5.43
CA VAL A 54 1.05 -0.75 -4.86
C VAL A 54 2.07 -0.33 -3.80
N ALA A 55 2.49 -1.25 -2.93
CA ALA A 55 3.42 -0.96 -1.86
C ALA A 55 4.83 -0.62 -2.38
N GLU A 56 5.34 -1.37 -3.37
CA GLU A 56 6.60 -1.05 -4.04
C GLU A 56 6.56 0.31 -4.74
N ARG A 57 5.47 0.59 -5.47
CA ARG A 57 5.31 1.88 -6.16
C ARG A 57 5.15 3.03 -5.19
N ALA A 58 4.45 2.84 -4.06
CA ALA A 58 4.35 3.85 -3.01
C ALA A 58 5.74 4.21 -2.47
N MET A 59 6.58 3.22 -2.21
CA MET A 59 7.97 3.45 -1.77
C MET A 59 8.80 4.25 -2.79
N LYS A 60 8.58 4.01 -4.09
CA LYS A 60 9.31 4.69 -5.17
C LYS A 60 8.77 6.10 -5.48
N ARG A 61 7.46 6.28 -5.46
CA ARG A 61 6.76 7.51 -5.93
C ARG A 61 6.44 8.47 -4.79
N MET A 62 6.39 7.99 -3.54
CA MET A 62 6.12 8.79 -2.35
C MET A 62 7.34 8.76 -1.42
N PRO A 63 8.36 9.60 -1.64
CA PRO A 63 9.59 9.55 -0.85
C PRO A 63 9.35 9.93 0.62
N VAL A 64 8.37 10.79 0.89
CA VAL A 64 8.00 11.25 2.23
C VAL A 64 6.71 10.56 2.67
N ALA A 65 6.68 10.09 3.91
CA ALA A 65 5.46 9.54 4.52
C ALA A 65 4.40 10.64 4.68
N ASN A 66 3.13 10.29 4.45
CA ASN A 66 1.98 11.20 4.51
C ASN A 66 1.03 10.85 5.66
N SER A 67 1.51 10.12 6.67
CA SER A 67 0.84 9.84 7.95
C SER A 67 1.72 10.26 9.12
N GLU A 68 1.09 10.64 10.23
CA GLU A 68 1.75 10.96 11.51
C GLU A 68 2.57 9.76 12.05
N ASP A 69 2.14 8.53 11.75
CA ASP A 69 2.83 7.28 12.11
C ASP A 69 4.07 6.99 11.25
N GLY A 70 4.42 7.86 10.30
CA GLY A 70 5.50 7.62 9.33
C GLY A 70 5.15 6.59 8.25
N ALA A 71 3.86 6.25 8.11
CA ALA A 71 3.36 5.38 7.04
C ALA A 71 3.06 6.15 5.75
N ARG A 72 3.16 5.46 4.62
CA ARG A 72 2.64 5.93 3.33
C ARG A 72 1.20 5.48 3.19
N VAL A 73 0.27 6.41 3.16
CA VAL A 73 -1.17 6.16 3.07
C VAL A 73 -1.63 6.33 1.63
N ILE A 74 -2.18 5.25 1.08
CA ILE A 74 -2.82 5.20 -0.22
C ILE A 74 -4.33 5.24 -0.02
N THR A 75 -4.95 6.23 -0.63
CA THR A 75 -6.38 6.50 -0.62
C THR A 75 -6.85 6.64 -2.06
N PRO A 76 -8.16 6.67 -2.33
CA PRO A 76 -8.66 6.94 -3.68
C PRO A 76 -8.13 8.27 -4.27
N HIS A 77 -7.83 9.27 -3.43
CA HIS A 77 -7.37 10.59 -3.87
C HIS A 77 -5.94 10.62 -4.42
N ASN A 78 -5.08 9.70 -3.99
CA ASN A 78 -3.68 9.64 -4.42
C ASN A 78 -3.32 8.30 -5.07
N LEU A 79 -4.33 7.48 -5.38
CA LEU A 79 -4.18 6.18 -6.01
C LEU A 79 -3.41 6.28 -7.33
N GLU A 80 -3.67 7.32 -8.12
CA GLU A 80 -3.02 7.56 -9.42
C GLU A 80 -1.48 7.67 -9.35
N LEU A 81 -0.92 8.04 -8.18
CA LEU A 81 0.53 8.13 -7.99
C LEU A 81 1.21 6.76 -8.04
N VAL A 82 0.49 5.72 -7.67
CA VAL A 82 0.97 4.34 -7.55
C VAL A 82 0.26 3.40 -8.52
N TRP A 83 -0.92 3.77 -9.00
CA TRP A 83 -1.73 3.02 -9.95
C TRP A 83 -2.32 3.97 -11.01
N PRO A 84 -1.50 4.45 -11.95
CA PRO A 84 -2.00 5.23 -13.07
C PRO A 84 -2.90 4.36 -13.93
N LYS A 85 -3.94 4.98 -14.49
CA LYS A 85 -4.85 4.37 -15.48
C LYS A 85 -4.10 3.88 -16.72
#